data_AF-A0AAD0W2W0-F1
#
_entry.id   AF-A0AAD0W2W0-F1
#
_cell.length_a   1.000
_cell.length_b   1.000
_cell.length_c   1.000
_cell.angle_alpha   90.00
_cell.angle_beta   90.00
_cell.angle_gamma   90.00
#
_symmetry.space_group_name_H-M   'P 1'
#
loop_
_entity.id
_entity.type
_entity.pdbx_description
1 polymer ?
#
loop_
_entity_poly.entity_id
_entity_poly.type
_entity_poly.pdbx_seq_one_letter_code
_entity_poly.pdbx_strand_id
1 'polypeptide(L)'
;MYNYAHVDSDNVVVGCYQFDEAVDVEHYIQCSNASLGDIYNPENKQFHPQTLMEEPPVEHAEIILSDVALASSSARLIGNIWWVAKNDKCLVTASVTGLPDIEIMIMIERVVNATQPVEDIRFIANVENGTFTLALEFDISGNYLLSAERVNRGLERIGAPFRLIFETMEFDVYLPAVS
;
A
#
# COMPACT_ATOMS: atom_id res chain seq x y z
N MET A 1 43.51 11.21 -22.98
CA MET A 1 42.31 11.37 -22.14
C MET A 1 42.45 10.47 -20.93
N TYR A 2 42.38 11.08 -19.75
CA TYR A 2 42.44 10.45 -18.45
C TYR A 2 41.04 10.44 -17.86
N ASN A 3 40.56 9.27 -17.46
CA ASN A 3 39.24 9.10 -16.84
C ASN A 3 39.37 9.23 -15.32
N TYR A 4 38.45 9.95 -14.70
CA TYR A 4 38.41 10.18 -13.27
C TYR A 4 37.02 9.95 -12.70
N ALA A 5 36.96 9.37 -11.52
CA ALA A 5 35.78 9.32 -10.67
C ALA A 5 35.89 10.41 -9.60
N HIS A 6 34.87 11.27 -9.50
CA HIS A 6 34.70 12.18 -8.40
C HIS A 6 33.93 11.47 -7.29
N VAL A 7 34.53 11.38 -6.10
CA VAL A 7 33.95 10.73 -4.93
C VAL A 7 33.49 11.75 -3.89
N ASP A 8 32.42 11.44 -3.15
CA ASP A 8 32.01 12.26 -2.01
C ASP A 8 32.74 11.86 -0.71
N SER A 9 32.32 12.44 0.42
CA SER A 9 32.89 12.15 1.75
C SER A 9 32.72 10.70 2.21
N ASP A 10 31.75 9.97 1.64
CA ASP A 10 31.49 8.56 1.93
C ASP A 10 32.20 7.63 0.91
N ASN A 11 33.06 8.20 0.08
CA ASN A 11 33.75 7.57 -1.04
C ASN A 11 32.82 7.06 -2.15
N VAL A 12 31.59 7.57 -2.24
CA VAL A 12 30.65 7.19 -3.31
C VAL A 12 30.97 8.00 -4.56
N VAL A 13 31.03 7.35 -5.72
CA VAL A 13 31.24 8.00 -7.01
C VAL A 13 30.01 8.82 -7.38
N VAL A 14 30.14 10.14 -7.31
CA VAL A 14 29.09 11.11 -7.64
C VAL A 14 29.23 11.72 -9.03
N GLY A 15 30.33 11.41 -9.73
CA GLY A 15 30.50 11.80 -11.14
C GLY A 15 31.70 11.12 -11.81
N CYS A 16 31.62 10.96 -13.14
CA CYS A 16 32.72 10.45 -13.96
C CYS A 16 33.12 11.49 -15.01
N TYR A 17 34.40 11.83 -15.08
CA TYR A 17 34.93 12.92 -15.90
C TYR A 17 36.10 12.47 -16.76
N GLN A 18 36.31 13.19 -17.87
CA GLN A 18 37.46 13.03 -18.76
C GLN A 18 38.25 14.33 -18.82
N PHE A 19 39.56 14.23 -18.59
CA PHE A 19 40.49 15.35 -18.73
C PHE A 19 41.56 15.03 -19.77
N ASP A 20 42.03 16.07 -20.45
CA ASP A 20 43.09 15.95 -21.46
C ASP A 20 44.48 15.76 -20.84
N GLU A 21 44.64 16.17 -19.58
CA GLU A 21 45.87 16.07 -18.80
C GLU A 21 45.62 15.35 -17.46
N ALA A 22 46.69 14.87 -16.83
CA ALA A 22 46.59 14.27 -15.51
C ALA A 22 46.36 15.38 -14.47
N VAL A 23 45.27 15.26 -13.72
CA VAL A 23 44.93 16.14 -12.61
C VAL A 23 45.20 15.43 -11.28
N ASP A 24 45.81 16.14 -10.35
CA ASP A 24 46.03 15.70 -8.96
C ASP A 24 45.15 16.56 -8.05
N VAL A 25 43.87 16.17 -7.96
CA VAL A 25 42.84 16.90 -7.21
C VAL A 25 42.24 15.95 -6.20
N GLU A 26 42.13 16.42 -4.97
CA GLU A 26 41.47 15.69 -3.88
C GLU A 26 40.05 15.28 -4.32
N HIS A 27 39.67 14.03 -4.04
CA HIS A 27 38.42 13.40 -4.47
C HIS A 27 38.27 13.08 -5.96
N TYR A 28 39.28 13.36 -6.81
CA TYR A 28 39.31 12.88 -8.20
C TYR A 28 40.25 11.70 -8.32
N ILE A 29 39.68 10.50 -8.39
CA ILE A 29 40.43 9.26 -8.48
C ILE A 29 40.54 8.83 -9.95
N GLN A 30 41.76 8.79 -10.47
CA GLN A 30 42.00 8.29 -11.82
C GLN A 30 41.59 6.81 -11.91
N CYS A 31 40.68 6.47 -12.82
CA CYS A 31 40.08 5.14 -12.91
C CYS A 31 39.85 4.72 -14.35
N SER A 32 39.64 3.43 -14.62
CA SER A 32 39.23 2.96 -15.96
C SER A 32 37.85 2.31 -15.99
N ASN A 33 37.27 2.05 -14.83
CA ASN A 33 36.13 1.15 -14.65
C ASN A 33 35.16 1.59 -13.53
N ALA A 34 35.18 2.87 -13.13
CA ALA A 34 34.22 3.38 -12.15
C ALA A 34 32.88 3.72 -12.81
N SER A 35 31.79 3.37 -12.13
CA SER A 35 30.43 3.75 -12.47
C SER A 35 29.86 4.69 -11.42
N LEU A 36 28.87 5.49 -11.81
CA LEU A 36 28.13 6.33 -10.86
C LEU A 36 27.50 5.45 -9.78
N GLY A 37 27.69 5.81 -8.51
CA GLY A 37 27.24 5.04 -7.36
C GLY A 37 28.21 3.96 -6.87
N ASP A 38 29.33 3.68 -7.55
CA ASP A 38 30.34 2.78 -6.99
C ASP A 38 30.93 3.36 -5.70
N ILE A 39 31.33 2.49 -4.76
CA ILE A 39 32.08 2.87 -3.55
C ILE A 39 33.57 2.68 -3.83
N TYR A 40 34.34 3.74 -3.71
CA TYR A 40 35.80 3.71 -3.78
C TYR A 40 36.37 3.26 -2.44
N ASN A 41 37.26 2.27 -2.46
CA ASN A 41 38.00 1.83 -1.28
C ASN A 41 39.44 2.39 -1.33
N PRO A 42 39.80 3.35 -0.46
CA PRO A 42 41.13 3.97 -0.46
C PRO A 42 42.28 3.01 -0.13
N GLU A 43 42.02 1.93 0.62
CA GLU A 43 43.04 0.98 1.07
C GLU A 43 43.55 0.10 -0.08
N ASN A 44 42.64 -0.36 -0.94
CA ASN A 44 42.96 -1.26 -2.05
C ASN A 44 42.91 -0.57 -3.43
N LYS A 45 42.48 0.70 -3.48
CA LYS A 45 42.31 1.52 -4.69
C LYS A 45 41.35 0.91 -5.72
N GLN A 46 40.30 0.25 -5.26
CA GLN A 46 39.28 -0.37 -6.11
C GLN A 46 37.92 0.30 -5.96
N PHE A 47 37.14 0.24 -7.04
CA PHE A 47 35.72 0.59 -7.06
C PHE A 47 34.92 -0.69 -6.91
N HIS A 48 33.99 -0.68 -5.97
CA HIS A 48 33.02 -1.74 -5.80
C HIS A 48 31.65 -1.18 -6.15
N PRO A 49 30.81 -1.91 -6.91
CA PRO A 49 29.42 -1.53 -7.06
C PRO A 49 28.83 -1.30 -5.68
N GLN A 50 28.13 -0.19 -5.48
CA GLN A 50 27.22 -0.12 -4.35
C GLN A 50 26.22 -1.24 -4.59
N THR A 51 26.41 -2.35 -3.86
CA THR A 51 25.33 -3.28 -3.64
C THR A 51 24.30 -2.42 -2.93
N LEU A 52 23.31 -1.91 -3.66
CA LEU A 52 22.07 -1.47 -3.07
C LEU A 52 21.67 -2.68 -2.23
N MET A 53 21.84 -2.59 -0.92
CA MET A 53 21.13 -3.49 -0.04
C MET A 53 19.69 -3.15 -0.32
N GLU A 54 19.08 -3.88 -1.27
CA GLU A 54 17.64 -3.95 -1.36
C GLU A 54 17.22 -4.32 0.05
N GLU A 55 16.57 -3.37 0.75
CA GLU A 55 16.01 -3.67 2.04
C GLU A 55 15.20 -4.96 1.86
N PRO A 56 15.43 -5.99 2.70
CA PRO A 56 14.68 -7.21 2.57
C PRO A 56 13.20 -6.84 2.56
N PRO A 57 12.39 -7.40 1.65
CA PRO A 57 10.99 -7.03 1.54
C PRO A 57 10.36 -7.12 2.93
N VAL A 58 9.73 -6.03 3.38
CA VAL A 58 9.05 -6.00 4.67
C VAL A 58 7.93 -7.05 4.60
N GLU A 59 8.11 -8.17 5.30
CA GLU A 59 7.07 -9.18 5.43
C GLU A 59 5.96 -8.62 6.31
N HIS A 60 4.80 -8.33 5.71
CA HIS A 60 3.60 -7.96 6.45
C HIS A 60 2.85 -9.23 6.87
N ALA A 61 2.41 -9.30 8.12
CA ALA A 61 1.58 -10.40 8.58
C ALA A 61 0.24 -10.43 7.81
N GLU A 62 -0.14 -11.58 7.26
CA GLU A 62 -1.44 -11.74 6.60
C GLU A 62 -2.50 -12.12 7.64
N ILE A 63 -3.53 -11.28 7.76
CA ILE A 63 -4.65 -11.46 8.68
C ILE A 63 -5.90 -11.78 7.87
N ILE A 64 -6.43 -12.98 8.06
CA ILE A 64 -7.63 -13.45 7.36
C ILE A 64 -8.87 -13.00 8.14
N LEU A 65 -9.82 -12.35 7.45
CA LEU A 65 -11.17 -12.14 7.95
C LEU A 65 -12.05 -13.28 7.44
N SER A 66 -12.54 -14.13 8.34
CA SER A 66 -13.43 -15.25 8.01
C SER A 66 -14.86 -14.96 8.44
N ASP A 67 -15.79 -15.82 7.99
CA ASP A 67 -17.20 -15.80 8.44
C ASP A 67 -17.86 -14.41 8.25
N VAL A 68 -17.51 -13.76 7.13
CA VAL A 68 -18.00 -12.43 6.78
C VAL A 68 -19.51 -12.46 6.61
N ALA A 69 -20.21 -11.64 7.37
CA ALA A 69 -21.66 -11.51 7.34
C ALA A 69 -22.08 -10.04 7.29
N LEU A 70 -23.25 -9.79 6.68
CA LEU A 70 -23.89 -8.48 6.62
C LEU A 70 -25.25 -8.56 7.31
N ALA A 71 -25.48 -7.70 8.31
CA ALA A 71 -26.78 -7.49 8.93
C ALA A 71 -27.34 -6.12 8.53
N SER A 72 -28.54 -6.10 7.95
CA SER A 72 -29.28 -4.87 7.63
C SER A 72 -30.78 -5.17 7.45
N SER A 73 -31.61 -4.14 7.57
CA SER A 73 -33.07 -4.28 7.41
C SER A 73 -33.49 -4.45 5.94
N SER A 74 -32.70 -3.92 5.02
CA SER A 74 -32.95 -3.95 3.57
C SER A 74 -32.07 -4.92 2.79
N ALA A 75 -30.98 -5.41 3.39
CA ALA A 75 -29.95 -6.19 2.72
C ALA A 75 -30.49 -7.47 2.06
N ARG A 76 -30.14 -7.63 0.78
CA ARG A 76 -30.41 -8.86 0.01
C ARG A 76 -29.20 -9.20 -0.84
N LEU A 77 -28.72 -10.43 -0.72
CA LEU A 77 -27.64 -10.92 -1.58
C LEU A 77 -28.24 -11.45 -2.90
N ILE A 78 -27.92 -10.79 -4.01
CA ILE A 78 -28.34 -11.19 -5.36
C ILE A 78 -27.09 -11.59 -6.16
N GLY A 79 -26.90 -12.89 -6.36
CA GLY A 79 -25.61 -13.41 -6.84
C GLY A 79 -24.53 -13.13 -5.81
N ASN A 80 -23.54 -12.32 -6.18
CA ASN A 80 -22.44 -11.90 -5.31
C ASN A 80 -22.53 -10.42 -4.88
N ILE A 81 -23.65 -9.76 -5.16
CA ILE A 81 -23.84 -8.32 -4.93
C ILE A 81 -24.88 -8.12 -3.82
N TRP A 82 -24.52 -7.35 -2.80
CA TRP A 82 -25.43 -6.96 -1.73
C TRP A 82 -26.26 -5.75 -2.16
N TRP A 83 -27.55 -5.96 -2.35
CA TRP A 83 -28.50 -4.88 -2.56
C TRP A 83 -28.87 -4.30 -1.20
N VAL A 84 -28.64 -2.99 -1.02
CA VAL A 84 -28.94 -2.28 0.23
C VAL A 84 -29.64 -0.96 -0.09
N ALA A 85 -30.63 -0.58 0.72
CA ALA A 85 -31.28 0.71 0.54
C ALA A 85 -30.34 1.84 1.00
N LYS A 86 -30.33 2.94 0.24
CA LYS A 86 -29.68 4.19 0.67
C LYS A 86 -30.15 4.57 2.08
N ASN A 87 -29.21 5.03 2.92
CA ASN A 87 -29.39 5.38 4.33
C ASN A 87 -29.82 4.22 5.26
N ASP A 88 -29.87 2.97 4.78
CA ASP A 88 -30.09 1.84 5.69
C ASP A 88 -28.80 1.52 6.46
N LYS A 89 -28.97 1.19 7.74
CA LYS A 89 -27.85 0.85 8.62
C LYS A 89 -27.44 -0.60 8.39
N CYS A 90 -26.19 -0.75 8.01
CA CYS A 90 -25.56 -2.02 7.69
C CYS A 90 -24.46 -2.30 8.71
N LEU A 91 -24.37 -3.54 9.19
CA LEU A 91 -23.28 -4.00 10.04
C LEU A 91 -22.59 -5.18 9.37
N VAL A 92 -21.36 -4.98 8.94
CA VAL A 92 -20.49 -6.06 8.50
C VAL A 92 -19.76 -6.62 9.72
N THR A 93 -19.78 -7.94 9.88
CA THR A 93 -19.03 -8.64 10.92
C THR A 93 -18.14 -9.71 10.31
N ALA A 94 -16.96 -9.94 10.89
CA ALA A 94 -16.10 -11.04 10.52
C ALA A 94 -15.33 -11.55 11.74
N SER A 95 -14.95 -12.83 11.72
CA SER A 95 -14.02 -13.39 12.69
C SER A 95 -12.59 -13.05 12.28
N VAL A 96 -11.76 -12.69 13.25
CA VAL A 96 -10.38 -12.29 13.02
C VAL A 96 -9.46 -12.85 14.08
N THR A 97 -8.34 -13.43 13.65
CA THR A 97 -7.29 -13.94 14.54
C THR A 97 -5.97 -13.27 14.20
N GLY A 98 -5.20 -12.90 15.22
CA GLY A 98 -3.88 -12.28 15.03
C GLY A 98 -3.86 -10.76 14.96
N LEU A 99 -5.01 -10.09 15.11
CA LEU A 99 -5.08 -8.66 15.35
C LEU A 99 -5.40 -8.36 16.83
N PRO A 100 -4.72 -7.38 17.45
CA PRO A 100 -5.11 -6.86 18.75
C PRO A 100 -6.41 -6.06 18.65
N ASP A 101 -7.00 -5.71 19.79
CA ASP A 101 -8.11 -4.77 19.82
C ASP A 101 -7.65 -3.40 19.26
N ILE A 102 -8.28 -2.95 18.18
CA ILE A 102 -7.84 -1.78 17.41
C ILE A 102 -8.97 -1.20 16.54
N GLU A 103 -8.89 0.09 16.26
CA GLU A 103 -9.70 0.76 15.25
C GLU A 103 -8.93 0.81 13.92
N ILE A 104 -9.60 0.43 12.82
CA ILE A 104 -9.02 0.42 11.48
C ILE A 104 -9.85 1.32 10.57
N MET A 105 -9.20 2.30 9.93
CA MET A 105 -9.85 3.11 8.90
C MET A 105 -9.99 2.29 7.61
N ILE A 106 -11.22 1.90 7.29
CA ILE A 106 -11.59 1.15 6.08
C ILE A 106 -12.02 2.12 4.99
N MET A 107 -11.49 1.92 3.79
CA MET A 107 -11.87 2.69 2.60
C MET A 107 -12.75 1.81 1.70
N ILE A 108 -13.92 2.32 1.34
CA ILE A 108 -14.84 1.70 0.37
C ILE A 108 -14.89 2.62 -0.85
N GLU A 109 -14.71 2.05 -2.03
CA GLU A 109 -14.72 2.79 -3.29
C GLU A 109 -16.12 2.80 -3.89
N ARG A 110 -16.68 3.98 -4.17
CA ARG A 110 -17.81 4.09 -5.11
C ARG A 110 -17.27 3.95 -6.52
N VAL A 111 -17.89 3.10 -7.32
CA VAL A 111 -17.42 2.77 -8.68
C VAL A 111 -18.47 3.08 -9.75
N VAL A 112 -17.98 3.36 -10.95
CA VAL A 112 -18.76 3.41 -12.20
C VAL A 112 -18.19 2.38 -13.17
N ASN A 113 -18.97 1.99 -14.19
CA ASN A 113 -18.55 0.97 -15.17
C ASN A 113 -18.04 -0.32 -14.50
N ALA A 114 -18.72 -0.75 -13.43
CA ALA A 114 -18.40 -1.90 -12.56
C ALA A 114 -17.10 -1.81 -11.74
N THR A 115 -16.03 -1.16 -12.21
CA THR A 115 -14.72 -1.23 -11.54
C THR A 115 -13.95 0.08 -11.43
N GLN A 116 -14.40 1.16 -12.09
CA GLN A 116 -13.66 2.43 -12.09
C GLN A 116 -14.01 3.25 -10.84
N PRO A 117 -13.06 3.47 -9.90
CA PRO A 117 -13.32 4.26 -8.70
C PRO A 117 -13.58 5.73 -9.05
N VAL A 118 -14.60 6.31 -8.41
CA VAL A 118 -14.93 7.74 -8.53
C VAL A 118 -14.83 8.47 -7.19
N GLU A 119 -14.88 7.74 -6.07
CA GLU A 119 -14.90 8.32 -4.73
C GLU A 119 -14.47 7.29 -3.68
N ASP A 120 -13.68 7.71 -2.69
CA ASP A 120 -13.34 6.91 -1.51
C ASP A 120 -14.19 7.39 -0.32
N ILE A 121 -14.99 6.51 0.25
CA ILE A 121 -15.69 6.73 1.52
C ILE A 121 -14.93 6.02 2.64
N ARG A 122 -14.85 6.67 3.80
CA ARG A 122 -14.06 6.21 4.95
C ARG A 122 -14.97 5.83 6.11
N PHE A 123 -14.77 4.62 6.63
CA PHE A 123 -15.48 4.09 7.78
C PHE A 123 -14.49 3.58 8.81
N ILE A 124 -14.85 3.63 10.09
CA ILE A 124 -14.04 3.03 11.16
C ILE A 124 -14.57 1.62 11.40
N ALA A 125 -13.71 0.63 11.25
CA ALA A 125 -13.95 -0.71 11.74
C ALA A 125 -13.35 -0.87 13.14
N ASN A 126 -14.01 -1.62 14.00
CA ASN A 126 -13.52 -1.98 15.32
C ASN A 126 -13.20 -3.48 15.34
N VAL A 127 -11.99 -3.81 15.80
CA VAL A 127 -11.62 -5.16 16.18
C VAL A 127 -11.67 -5.22 17.70
N GLU A 128 -12.53 -6.08 18.24
CA GLU A 128 -12.61 -6.33 19.67
C GLU A 128 -12.80 -7.83 19.93
N ASN A 129 -11.98 -8.40 20.80
CA ASN A 129 -12.07 -9.81 21.20
C ASN A 129 -12.12 -10.78 20.01
N GLY A 130 -11.33 -10.53 18.97
CA GLY A 130 -11.28 -11.36 17.76
C GLY A 130 -12.49 -11.23 16.83
N THR A 131 -13.31 -10.19 17.01
CA THR A 131 -14.43 -9.86 16.13
C THR A 131 -14.16 -8.52 15.44
N PHE A 132 -14.15 -8.54 14.11
CA PHE A 132 -14.15 -7.34 13.28
C PHE A 132 -15.59 -6.87 13.07
N THR A 133 -15.85 -5.59 13.29
CA THR A 133 -17.16 -4.95 13.07
C THR A 133 -16.99 -3.67 12.26
N LEU A 134 -17.84 -3.48 11.26
CA LEU A 134 -17.81 -2.31 10.39
C LEU A 134 -19.25 -1.82 10.16
N ALA A 135 -19.58 -0.67 10.75
CA ALA A 135 -20.87 -0.02 10.59
C ALA A 135 -20.86 0.84 9.32
N LEU A 136 -21.80 0.56 8.41
CA LEU A 136 -21.93 1.21 7.12
C LEU A 136 -23.29 1.91 7.01
N GLU A 137 -23.29 3.09 6.43
CA GLU A 137 -24.48 3.84 6.02
C GLU A 137 -24.10 4.62 4.75
N PHE A 138 -24.75 4.31 3.63
CA PHE A 138 -24.46 4.93 2.34
C PHE A 138 -25.43 6.07 2.07
N ASP A 139 -24.92 7.29 1.89
CA ASP A 139 -25.68 8.51 1.65
C ASP A 139 -25.92 8.81 0.16
N ILE A 140 -25.24 8.10 -0.73
CA ILE A 140 -25.35 8.19 -2.18
C ILE A 140 -25.72 6.82 -2.74
N SER A 141 -26.62 6.79 -3.73
CA SER A 141 -26.95 5.57 -4.48
C SER A 141 -25.87 5.25 -5.51
N GLY A 142 -25.57 3.98 -5.73
CA GLY A 142 -24.58 3.54 -6.70
C GLY A 142 -23.91 2.24 -6.32
N ASN A 143 -22.86 1.87 -7.04
CA ASN A 143 -22.11 0.66 -6.80
C ASN A 143 -20.90 0.95 -5.93
N TYR A 144 -20.62 0.09 -4.96
CA TYR A 144 -19.52 0.23 -4.02
C TYR A 144 -18.74 -1.07 -3.88
N LEU A 145 -17.41 -0.95 -3.74
CA LEU A 145 -16.51 -2.06 -3.54
C LEU A 145 -15.73 -1.88 -2.23
N LEU A 146 -15.87 -2.87 -1.34
CA LEU A 146 -14.97 -3.08 -0.21
C LEU A 146 -14.00 -4.18 -0.60
N SER A 147 -12.78 -3.81 -0.98
CA SER A 147 -11.75 -4.74 -1.44
C SER A 147 -10.53 -4.75 -0.51
N ALA A 148 -9.94 -5.94 -0.34
CA ALA A 148 -8.70 -6.09 0.42
C ALA A 148 -7.55 -5.28 -0.20
N GLU A 149 -7.49 -5.21 -1.53
CA GLU A 149 -6.50 -4.39 -2.26
C GLU A 149 -6.57 -2.92 -1.82
N ARG A 150 -7.76 -2.32 -1.83
CA ARG A 150 -7.93 -0.90 -1.51
C ARG A 150 -7.60 -0.60 -0.06
N VAL A 151 -8.05 -1.46 0.85
CA VAL A 151 -7.79 -1.34 2.29
C VAL A 151 -6.31 -1.48 2.57
N ASN A 152 -5.65 -2.49 2.01
CA ASN A 152 -4.22 -2.74 2.21
C ASN A 152 -3.35 -1.62 1.64
N ARG A 153 -3.74 -1.00 0.52
CA ARG A 153 -3.08 0.22 0.01
C ARG A 153 -3.19 1.40 0.98
N GLY A 154 -4.28 1.48 1.75
CA GLY A 154 -4.43 2.44 2.84
C GLY A 154 -3.52 2.13 4.03
N LEU A 155 -3.50 0.86 4.45
CA LEU A 155 -2.68 0.35 5.55
C LEU A 155 -1.17 0.50 5.30
N GLU A 156 -0.72 0.21 4.07
CA GLU A 156 0.68 0.34 3.66
C GLU A 156 1.16 1.80 3.76
N ARG A 157 0.32 2.77 3.37
CA ARG A 157 0.66 4.21 3.45
C ARG A 157 0.87 4.70 4.88
N ILE A 158 0.28 4.04 5.87
CA ILE A 158 0.45 4.37 7.29
C ILE A 158 1.47 3.46 7.98
N GLY A 159 2.16 2.59 7.23
CA GLY A 159 3.17 1.68 7.76
C GLY A 159 2.60 0.56 8.63
N ALA A 160 1.36 0.11 8.37
CA ALA A 160 0.77 -0.97 9.14
C ALA A 160 1.59 -2.27 8.96
N PRO A 161 1.88 -3.02 10.03
CA PRO A 161 2.72 -4.22 9.96
C PRO A 161 1.97 -5.47 9.44
N PHE A 162 0.78 -5.29 8.88
CA PHE A 162 -0.10 -6.39 8.45
C PHE A 162 -0.90 -6.02 7.20
N ARG A 163 -1.47 -7.06 6.57
CA ARG A 163 -2.43 -6.97 5.46
C ARG A 163 -3.68 -7.77 5.81
N LEU A 164 -4.83 -7.26 5.43
CA LEU A 164 -6.11 -7.97 5.57
C LEU A 164 -6.38 -8.80 4.32
N ILE A 165 -6.83 -10.03 4.51
CA ILE A 165 -7.24 -10.96 3.46
C ILE A 165 -8.73 -11.24 3.62
N PHE A 166 -9.53 -10.89 2.61
CA PHE A 166 -10.97 -11.15 2.57
C PHE A 166 -11.48 -11.06 1.13
N GLU A 167 -12.63 -11.69 0.86
CA GLU A 167 -13.30 -11.58 -0.43
C GLU A 167 -13.91 -10.19 -0.62
N THR A 168 -13.81 -9.65 -1.83
CA THR A 168 -14.37 -8.32 -2.13
C THR A 168 -15.89 -8.36 -1.94
N MET A 169 -16.41 -7.42 -1.14
CA MET A 169 -17.84 -7.21 -1.00
C MET A 169 -18.29 -6.11 -1.97
N GLU A 170 -19.25 -6.43 -2.82
CA GLU A 170 -19.89 -5.48 -3.72
C GLU A 170 -21.27 -5.10 -3.18
N PHE A 171 -21.56 -3.80 -3.20
CA PHE A 171 -22.86 -3.26 -2.78
C PHE A 171 -23.50 -2.49 -3.93
N ASP A 172 -24.76 -2.79 -4.23
CA ASP A 172 -25.64 -1.97 -5.08
C ASP A 172 -26.60 -1.20 -4.16
N VAL A 173 -26.29 0.08 -3.97
CA VAL A 173 -27.06 0.98 -3.10
C VAL A 173 -28.19 1.61 -3.90
N TYR A 174 -29.41 1.16 -3.67
CA TYR A 174 -30.59 1.59 -4.40
C TYR A 174 -31.40 2.66 -3.64
N LEU A 175 -32.16 3.47 -4.38
CA LEU A 175 -33.13 4.39 -3.80
C LEU A 175 -34.38 3.61 -3.37
N PRO A 176 -34.75 3.57 -2.08
CA PRO A 176 -35.99 2.93 -1.66
C PRO A 176 -37.19 3.65 -2.28
N ALA A 177 -38.24 2.91 -2.61
CA ALA A 177 -39.48 3.50 -3.08
C ALA A 177 -40.02 4.46 -2.01
N VAL A 178 -40.26 5.72 -2.38
CA VAL A 178 -40.86 6.70 -1.49
C VAL A 178 -42.32 6.28 -1.28
N SER A 179 -42.67 5.90 -0.05
CA SER A 179 -44.05 5.68 0.38
C SER A 179 -44.73 7.01 0.72
#